data_AF-A0A2T2V8A0-F1
#
_entry.id   AF-A0A2T2V8A0-F1
#
_cell.length_a   1.000
_cell.length_b   1.000
_cell.length_c   1.000
_cell.angle_alpha   90.00
_cell.angle_beta   90.00
_cell.angle_gamma   90.00
#
_symmetry.space_group_name_H-M   'P 1'
#
loop_
_entity.id
_entity.type
_entity.pdbx_description
1 polymer ?
#
loop_
_entity_poly.entity_id
_entity_poly.type
_entity_poly.pdbx_seq_one_letter_code
_entity_poly.pdbx_strand_id
1 'polypeptide(L)'
;MAAVLLPTLAAQAQGTGGGTPSMGSSQQPDMQKLRLDLMAAQLELDDQQRSEVQTILADQRSRQQSVMKKYRPRMQQADSTERPAIQKEMQGEMQSVQEQTQTRLAEVLNESQMATYRTVYVDQQQQQAGQQQNADPVNRILDRRTAELGLTDQQRSELRPIYQQQMENMQQLRKDARSAQGNQQEMQKIQQRARQMQQQTQQQIGEVLSEEQMQKLQSIQQAQRALQQAQRRMRQQRMQQMRQQRQQRGGGGQ
;
A
#
# COMPACT_ATOMS: atom_id res chain seq x y z
N MET A 1 9.37 -2.70 10.22
CA MET A 1 8.24 -3.30 9.46
C MET A 1 6.92 -2.58 9.77
N ALA A 2 6.52 -1.62 8.94
CA ALA A 2 5.12 -1.21 8.86
C ALA A 2 4.46 -2.22 7.92
N ALA A 3 3.70 -3.15 8.49
CA ALA A 3 2.91 -4.08 7.71
C ALA A 3 1.91 -3.27 6.87
N VAL A 4 2.13 -3.20 5.57
CA VAL A 4 1.11 -2.80 4.60
C VAL A 4 0.16 -3.99 4.50
N LEU A 5 -0.74 -4.08 5.47
CA LEU A 5 -1.92 -4.93 5.37
C LEU A 5 -2.76 -4.36 4.22
N LEU A 6 -2.65 -4.99 3.06
CA LEU A 6 -3.64 -4.85 2.00
C LEU A 6 -5.01 -5.19 2.62
N PRO A 7 -6.00 -4.28 2.61
CA PRO A 7 -7.33 -4.65 3.02
C PRO A 7 -7.89 -5.60 1.96
N THR A 8 -8.12 -6.85 2.37
CA THR A 8 -9.06 -7.75 1.71
C THR A 8 -10.38 -7.01 1.56
N LEU A 9 -10.76 -6.76 0.30
CA LEU A 9 -12.06 -6.25 -0.10
C LEU A 9 -13.11 -7.32 0.25
N ALA A 10 -13.67 -7.21 1.45
CA ALA A 10 -14.93 -7.87 1.78
C ALA A 10 -16.03 -7.18 0.97
N ALA A 11 -16.40 -7.76 -0.18
CA ALA A 11 -17.61 -7.33 -0.88
C ALA A 11 -18.82 -7.62 0.02
N GLN A 12 -19.55 -6.57 0.36
CA GLN A 12 -20.91 -6.64 0.88
C GLN A 12 -21.81 -7.17 -0.23
N ALA A 13 -22.54 -8.23 0.09
CA ALA A 13 -23.64 -8.73 -0.73
C ALA A 13 -24.76 -7.68 -0.73
N GLN A 14 -25.24 -7.32 -1.93
CA GLN A 14 -26.47 -6.56 -2.10
C GLN A 14 -27.65 -7.47 -1.76
N GLY A 15 -28.32 -7.16 -0.65
CA GLY A 15 -29.70 -7.59 -0.41
C GLY A 15 -30.62 -6.57 -1.07
N THR A 16 -31.44 -7.02 -2.00
CA THR A 16 -32.57 -6.29 -2.55
C THR A 16 -33.65 -6.12 -1.49
N GLY A 17 -33.98 -4.88 -1.11
CA GLY A 17 -35.16 -4.59 -0.32
C GLY A 17 -35.14 -3.22 0.37
N GLY A 18 -36.09 -2.36 -0.01
CA GLY A 18 -36.64 -1.29 0.84
C GLY A 18 -35.84 0.00 0.92
N GLY A 19 -36.36 1.06 0.28
CA GLY A 19 -35.76 2.38 0.25
C GLY A 19 -35.59 3.03 1.63
N THR A 20 -34.38 3.52 1.87
CA THR A 20 -34.10 4.61 2.81
C THR A 20 -33.21 5.62 2.08
N PRO A 21 -33.48 6.93 2.16
CA PRO A 21 -32.67 7.94 1.49
C PRO A 21 -31.29 7.97 2.15
N SER A 22 -30.26 7.60 1.40
CA SER A 22 -28.86 7.70 1.81
C SER A 22 -28.46 9.18 1.87
N MET A 23 -28.74 9.84 3.00
CA MET A 23 -28.14 11.13 3.32
C MET A 23 -26.69 10.92 3.79
N GLY A 24 -25.75 11.60 3.13
CA GLY A 24 -24.38 11.78 3.62
C GLY A 24 -23.29 11.08 2.82
N SER A 25 -23.26 11.25 1.49
CA SER A 25 -22.04 11.00 0.70
C SER A 25 -21.00 12.10 0.95
N SER A 26 -20.53 12.22 2.19
CA SER A 26 -19.40 13.08 2.52
C SER A 26 -18.13 12.44 1.94
N GLN A 27 -17.69 12.97 0.80
CA GLN A 27 -16.35 12.89 0.21
C GLN A 27 -15.44 11.85 0.86
N GLN A 28 -15.63 10.57 0.51
CA GLN A 28 -14.57 9.61 0.71
C GLN A 28 -13.43 10.04 -0.22
N PRO A 29 -12.20 10.27 0.28
CA PRO A 29 -11.07 10.52 -0.60
C PRO A 29 -10.98 9.33 -1.55
N ASP A 30 -10.99 9.60 -2.84
CA ASP A 30 -10.90 8.54 -3.84
C ASP A 30 -9.54 7.85 -3.67
N MET A 31 -9.56 6.69 -3.01
CA MET A 31 -8.38 5.87 -2.78
C MET A 31 -7.69 5.48 -4.08
N GLN A 32 -8.43 5.49 -5.19
CA GLN A 32 -7.88 5.25 -6.51
C GLN A 32 -7.01 6.42 -6.93
N LYS A 33 -7.53 7.64 -6.79
CA LYS A 33 -6.77 8.88 -7.05
C LYS A 33 -5.50 8.94 -6.21
N LEU A 34 -5.58 8.72 -4.90
CA LEU A 34 -4.38 8.77 -4.02
C LEU A 34 -3.34 7.68 -4.35
N ARG A 35 -3.78 6.50 -4.80
CA ARG A 35 -2.86 5.45 -5.28
C ARG A 35 -2.21 5.84 -6.61
N LEU A 36 -2.98 6.45 -7.51
CA LEU A 36 -2.47 6.98 -8.77
C LEU A 36 -1.49 8.13 -8.52
N ASP A 37 -1.78 9.04 -7.58
CA ASP A 37 -0.85 10.12 -7.18
C ASP A 37 0.48 9.56 -6.68
N LEU A 38 0.45 8.49 -5.88
CA LEU A 38 1.66 7.81 -5.43
C LEU A 38 2.42 7.17 -6.59
N MET A 39 1.71 6.50 -7.50
CA MET A 39 2.32 5.90 -8.69
C MET A 39 2.94 6.96 -9.60
N ALA A 40 2.23 8.07 -9.82
CA ALA A 40 2.71 9.20 -10.60
C ALA A 40 4.00 9.79 -10.01
N ALA A 41 4.07 9.97 -8.69
CA ALA A 41 5.27 10.45 -8.02
C ALA A 41 6.46 9.46 -8.11
N GLN A 42 6.18 8.15 -8.11
CA GLN A 42 7.25 7.12 -8.17
C GLN A 42 7.78 6.90 -9.57
N LEU A 43 6.91 6.97 -10.58
CA LEU A 43 7.24 6.73 -11.97
C LEU A 43 7.46 8.02 -12.77
N GLU A 44 7.30 9.19 -12.14
CA GLU A 44 7.37 10.49 -12.83
C GLU A 44 6.45 10.53 -14.06
N LEU A 45 5.20 10.11 -13.85
CA LEU A 45 4.20 10.14 -14.93
C LEU A 45 3.85 11.58 -15.25
N ASP A 46 3.95 11.95 -16.52
CA ASP A 46 3.33 13.17 -17.02
C ASP A 46 1.79 13.04 -17.04
N ASP A 47 1.09 14.14 -17.34
CA ASP A 47 -0.37 14.17 -17.32
C ASP A 47 -1.01 13.21 -18.35
N GLN A 48 -0.37 13.01 -19.50
CA GLN A 48 -0.86 12.08 -20.53
C GLN A 48 -0.68 10.63 -20.06
N GLN A 49 0.54 10.25 -19.68
CA GLN A 49 0.85 8.93 -19.14
C GLN A 49 -0.04 8.61 -17.94
N ARG A 50 -0.26 9.58 -17.05
CA ARG A 50 -1.12 9.42 -15.89
C ARG A 50 -2.57 9.09 -16.26
N SER A 51 -3.12 9.76 -17.28
CA SER A 51 -4.47 9.50 -17.78
C SER A 51 -4.60 8.11 -18.41
N GLU A 52 -3.60 7.72 -19.22
CA GLU A 52 -3.56 6.40 -19.85
C GLU A 52 -3.40 5.27 -18.81
N VAL A 53 -2.47 5.45 -17.86
CA VAL A 53 -2.29 4.53 -16.72
C VAL A 53 -3.57 4.42 -15.88
N GLN A 54 -4.27 5.54 -15.63
CA GLN A 54 -5.54 5.51 -14.92
C GLN A 54 -6.56 4.61 -15.63
N THR A 55 -6.64 4.72 -16.96
CA THR A 55 -7.54 3.91 -17.79
C THR A 55 -7.16 2.42 -17.74
N ILE A 56 -5.86 2.11 -17.85
CA ILE A 56 -5.35 0.73 -17.75
C ILE A 56 -5.67 0.12 -16.39
N LEU A 57 -5.45 0.86 -15.29
CA LEU A 57 -5.72 0.38 -13.93
C LEU A 57 -7.23 0.26 -13.64
N ALA A 58 -8.07 1.09 -14.25
CA ALA A 58 -9.52 0.95 -14.16
C ALA A 58 -10.00 -0.33 -14.86
N ASP A 59 -9.50 -0.61 -16.06
CA ASP A 59 -9.78 -1.86 -16.78
C ASP A 59 -9.27 -3.09 -16.03
N GLN A 60 -8.02 -3.07 -15.54
CA GLN A 60 -7.45 -4.13 -14.70
C GLN A 60 -8.39 -4.46 -13.53
N ARG A 61 -8.86 -3.44 -12.81
CA ARG A 61 -9.77 -3.62 -11.68
C ARG A 61 -11.11 -4.24 -12.09
N SER A 62 -11.67 -3.80 -13.22
CA SER A 62 -12.91 -4.37 -13.76
C SER A 62 -12.74 -5.86 -14.06
N ARG A 63 -11.62 -6.23 -14.70
CA ARG A 63 -11.28 -7.63 -14.98
C ARG A 63 -11.08 -8.44 -13.69
N GLN A 64 -10.32 -7.93 -12.72
CA GLN A 64 -10.15 -8.59 -11.42
C GLN A 64 -11.48 -8.79 -10.69
N GLN A 65 -12.39 -7.80 -10.73
CA GLN A 65 -13.73 -7.94 -10.17
C GLN A 65 -14.54 -9.02 -10.88
N SER A 66 -14.40 -9.15 -12.19
CA SER A 66 -15.09 -10.17 -12.99
C SER A 66 -14.59 -11.57 -12.63
N VAL A 67 -13.27 -11.75 -12.51
CA VAL A 67 -12.66 -13.00 -11.98
C VAL A 67 -13.23 -13.30 -10.59
N MET A 68 -13.20 -12.34 -9.67
CA MET A 68 -13.73 -12.54 -8.32
C MET A 68 -15.22 -12.87 -8.30
N LYS A 69 -16.04 -12.23 -9.14
CA LYS A 69 -17.48 -12.53 -9.27
C LYS A 69 -17.72 -13.96 -9.81
N LYS A 70 -16.87 -14.43 -10.72
CA LYS A 70 -16.91 -15.78 -11.28
C LYS A 70 -16.55 -16.85 -10.24
N TYR A 71 -15.48 -16.64 -9.49
CA TYR A 71 -14.91 -17.68 -8.61
C TYR A 71 -15.44 -17.66 -7.17
N ARG A 72 -15.87 -16.50 -6.65
CA ARG A 72 -16.38 -16.40 -5.28
C ARG A 72 -17.57 -17.33 -4.98
N PRO A 73 -18.65 -17.40 -5.80
CA PRO A 73 -19.75 -18.32 -5.52
C PRO A 73 -19.31 -19.78 -5.66
N ARG A 74 -18.47 -20.09 -6.67
CA ARG A 74 -17.91 -21.44 -6.86
C ARG A 74 -17.14 -21.91 -5.63
N MET A 75 -16.29 -21.06 -5.05
CA MET A 75 -15.54 -21.40 -3.83
C MET A 75 -16.43 -21.57 -2.59
N GLN A 76 -17.57 -20.88 -2.52
CA GLN A 76 -18.51 -21.02 -1.39
C GLN A 76 -19.27 -22.33 -1.45
N GLN A 77 -19.56 -22.82 -2.66
CA GLN A 77 -20.31 -24.06 -2.92
C GLN A 77 -19.40 -25.28 -3.02
N ALA A 78 -18.12 -25.10 -3.34
CA ALA A 78 -17.16 -26.18 -3.51
C ALA A 78 -16.75 -26.83 -2.19
N ASP A 79 -16.64 -28.16 -2.25
CA ASP A 79 -16.13 -29.00 -1.17
C ASP A 79 -14.60 -28.91 -1.05
N SER A 80 -14.04 -29.50 0.01
CA SER A 80 -12.60 -29.43 0.33
C SER A 80 -11.69 -29.95 -0.79
N THR A 81 -12.17 -30.88 -1.62
CA THR A 81 -11.45 -31.50 -2.73
C THR A 81 -11.44 -30.66 -4.01
N GLU A 82 -12.48 -29.87 -4.26
CA GLU A 82 -12.63 -29.04 -5.47
C GLU A 82 -12.01 -27.64 -5.30
N ARG A 83 -11.98 -27.14 -4.06
CA ARG A 83 -11.44 -25.83 -3.72
C ARG A 83 -10.02 -25.58 -4.25
N PRO A 84 -9.05 -26.51 -4.15
CA PRO A 84 -7.70 -26.28 -4.68
C PRO A 84 -7.68 -26.05 -6.20
N ALA A 85 -8.49 -26.77 -6.96
CA ALA A 85 -8.57 -26.61 -8.41
C ALA A 85 -9.17 -25.25 -8.78
N ILE A 86 -10.27 -24.86 -8.12
CA ILE A 86 -10.93 -23.56 -8.32
C ILE A 86 -9.99 -22.41 -7.91
N GLN A 87 -9.21 -22.57 -6.84
CA GLN A 87 -8.19 -21.60 -6.46
C GLN A 87 -7.10 -21.47 -7.52
N LYS A 88 -6.64 -22.57 -8.11
CA LYS A 88 -5.64 -22.57 -9.17
C LYS A 88 -6.15 -21.89 -10.44
N GLU A 89 -7.40 -22.17 -10.85
CA GLU A 89 -8.06 -21.48 -11.97
C GLU A 89 -8.14 -19.97 -11.72
N MET A 90 -8.62 -19.57 -10.55
CA MET A 90 -8.71 -18.16 -10.16
C MET A 90 -7.34 -17.48 -10.16
N GLN A 91 -6.31 -18.14 -9.63
CA GLN A 91 -4.93 -17.62 -9.64
C GLN A 91 -4.41 -17.43 -11.06
N GLY A 92 -4.63 -18.40 -11.96
CA GLY A 92 -4.24 -18.30 -13.37
C GLY A 92 -4.93 -17.14 -14.10
N GLU A 93 -6.24 -16.95 -13.90
CA GLU A 93 -6.93 -15.80 -14.48
C GLU A 93 -6.46 -14.47 -13.89
N MET A 94 -6.19 -14.42 -12.58
CA MET A 94 -5.64 -13.23 -11.94
C MET A 94 -4.23 -12.90 -12.47
N GLN A 95 -3.38 -13.91 -12.69
CA GLN A 95 -2.07 -13.74 -13.32
C GLN A 95 -2.21 -13.22 -14.75
N SER A 96 -3.11 -13.79 -15.55
CA SER A 96 -3.36 -13.30 -16.91
C SER A 96 -3.79 -11.84 -16.93
N VAL A 97 -4.67 -11.42 -16.00
CA VAL A 97 -5.05 -10.01 -15.86
C VAL A 97 -3.83 -9.14 -15.52
N GLN A 98 -2.92 -9.61 -14.68
CA GLN A 98 -1.68 -8.89 -14.35
C GLN A 98 -0.76 -8.77 -15.57
N GLU A 99 -0.52 -9.85 -16.29
CA GLU A 99 0.32 -9.86 -17.51
C GLU A 99 -0.24 -8.90 -18.56
N GLN A 100 -1.53 -8.96 -18.84
CA GLN A 100 -2.19 -8.03 -19.76
C GLN A 100 -2.06 -6.57 -19.32
N THR A 101 -2.16 -6.31 -18.01
CA THR A 101 -1.94 -4.97 -17.46
C THR A 101 -0.51 -4.53 -17.70
N GLN A 102 0.47 -5.40 -17.45
CA GLN A 102 1.88 -5.10 -17.66
C GLN A 102 2.19 -4.82 -19.13
N THR A 103 1.63 -5.59 -20.07
CA THR A 103 1.77 -5.34 -21.51
C THR A 103 1.26 -3.96 -21.88
N ARG A 104 0.04 -3.61 -21.44
CA ARG A 104 -0.55 -2.29 -21.71
C ARG A 104 0.22 -1.16 -21.05
N LEU A 105 0.77 -1.37 -19.86
CA LEU A 105 1.61 -0.37 -19.20
C LEU A 105 2.92 -0.17 -19.95
N ALA A 106 3.52 -1.21 -20.52
CA ALA A 106 4.75 -1.11 -21.30
C ALA A 106 4.59 -0.32 -22.62
N GLU A 107 3.36 -0.14 -23.11
CA GLU A 107 3.06 0.72 -24.26
C GLU A 107 3.07 2.22 -23.91
N VAL A 108 2.85 2.54 -22.62
CA VAL A 108 2.71 3.92 -22.12
C VAL A 108 3.95 4.38 -21.34
N LEU A 109 4.56 3.45 -20.61
CA LEU A 109 5.70 3.68 -19.74
C LEU A 109 6.99 3.36 -20.49
N ASN A 110 8.00 4.22 -20.34
CA ASN A 110 9.32 3.94 -20.86
C ASN A 110 10.01 2.80 -20.07
N GLU A 111 11.14 2.31 -20.56
CA GLU A 111 11.86 1.18 -19.96
C GLU A 111 12.25 1.42 -18.50
N SER A 112 12.69 2.64 -18.18
CA SER A 112 13.06 3.03 -16.81
C SER A 112 11.84 3.00 -15.88
N GLN A 113 10.72 3.60 -16.31
CA GLN A 113 9.46 3.59 -15.57
C GLN A 113 8.92 2.16 -15.38
N MET A 114 9.05 1.30 -16.41
CA MET A 114 8.66 -0.10 -16.31
C MET A 114 9.53 -0.89 -15.34
N ALA A 115 10.85 -0.64 -15.29
CA ALA A 115 11.74 -1.22 -14.31
C ALA A 115 11.32 -0.81 -12.88
N THR A 116 11.07 0.49 -12.66
CA THR A 116 10.57 0.99 -11.37
C THR A 116 9.22 0.37 -11.01
N TYR A 117 8.31 0.25 -11.97
CA TYR A 117 7.00 -0.38 -11.76
C TYR A 117 7.13 -1.83 -11.28
N ARG A 118 7.98 -2.63 -11.94
CA ARG A 118 8.20 -4.04 -11.56
C ARG A 118 8.76 -4.15 -10.15
N THR A 119 9.80 -3.40 -9.81
CA THR A 119 10.42 -3.45 -8.47
C THR A 119 9.48 -2.96 -7.37
N VAL A 120 8.71 -1.88 -7.61
CA VAL A 120 7.87 -1.28 -6.58
C VAL A 120 6.57 -2.06 -6.38
N TYR A 121 5.96 -2.56 -7.45
CA TYR A 121 4.59 -3.09 -7.43
C TYR A 121 4.50 -4.59 -7.64
N VAL A 122 5.27 -5.16 -8.58
CA VAL A 122 5.18 -6.58 -8.95
C VAL A 122 5.97 -7.44 -7.97
N ASP A 123 7.24 -7.09 -7.73
CA ASP A 123 8.12 -7.83 -6.83
C ASP A 123 7.59 -7.80 -5.40
N GLN A 124 7.00 -6.68 -4.98
CA GLN A 124 6.33 -6.58 -3.68
C GLN A 124 5.18 -7.58 -3.51
N GLN A 125 4.47 -7.92 -4.59
CA GLN A 125 3.34 -8.85 -4.55
C GLN A 125 3.83 -10.30 -4.50
N GLN A 126 4.87 -10.64 -5.26
CA GLN A 126 5.50 -11.96 -5.24
C GLN A 126 6.21 -12.25 -3.92
N GLN A 127 6.77 -11.23 -3.27
CA GLN A 127 7.39 -11.35 -1.95
C GLN A 127 6.38 -11.67 -0.84
N GLN A 128 5.13 -11.18 -0.94
CA GLN A 128 4.05 -11.57 -0.02
C GLN A 128 3.58 -13.02 -0.22
N ALA A 129 3.83 -13.61 -1.40
CA ALA A 129 3.53 -15.00 -1.71
C ALA A 129 4.62 -16.00 -1.24
N GLY A 130 5.63 -15.55 -0.50
CA GLY A 130 6.51 -16.41 0.30
C GLY A 130 7.87 -16.77 -0.31
N GLN A 131 8.25 -16.25 -1.48
CA GLN A 131 9.46 -16.69 -2.18
C GLN A 131 10.78 -16.00 -1.77
N GLN A 132 10.78 -14.93 -0.96
CA GLN A 132 12.01 -14.24 -0.53
C GLN A 132 11.99 -13.91 0.96
N GLN A 133 12.09 -14.95 1.80
CA GLN A 133 12.12 -14.77 3.26
C GLN A 133 13.51 -14.34 3.79
N ASN A 134 14.59 -14.45 3.01
CA ASN A 134 15.97 -14.29 3.49
C ASN A 134 16.71 -13.01 3.03
N ALA A 135 16.09 -12.10 2.28
CA ALA A 135 16.77 -10.86 1.86
C ALA A 135 16.88 -9.85 3.02
N ASP A 136 18.07 -9.30 3.23
CA ASP A 136 18.36 -8.21 4.19
C ASP A 136 17.34 -7.07 4.04
N PRO A 137 16.61 -6.68 5.11
CA PRO A 137 15.61 -5.62 5.04
C PRO A 137 16.19 -4.26 4.62
N VAL A 138 17.47 -3.98 4.89
CA VAL A 138 18.13 -2.74 4.41
C VAL A 138 18.24 -2.79 2.89
N ASN A 139 18.69 -3.91 2.33
CA ASN A 139 18.85 -4.08 0.89
C ASN A 139 17.52 -3.90 0.17
N ARG A 140 16.40 -4.40 0.72
CA ARG A 140 15.07 -4.17 0.11
C ARG A 140 14.68 -2.69 0.05
N ILE A 141 15.03 -1.92 1.10
CA ILE A 141 14.81 -0.48 1.09
C ILE A 141 15.67 0.17 0.00
N LEU A 142 16.95 -0.21 -0.07
CA LEU A 142 17.89 0.31 -1.07
C LEU A 142 17.49 -0.06 -2.50
N ASP A 143 17.07 -1.30 -2.77
CA ASP A 143 16.61 -1.72 -4.10
C ASP A 143 15.42 -0.89 -4.56
N ARG A 144 14.45 -0.69 -3.66
CA ARG A 144 13.30 0.17 -3.93
C ARG A 144 13.73 1.62 -4.17
N ARG A 145 14.63 2.17 -3.35
CA ARG A 145 15.11 3.54 -3.52
C ARG A 145 15.94 3.71 -4.79
N THR A 146 16.69 2.69 -5.17
CA THR A 146 17.43 2.65 -6.43
C THR A 146 16.48 2.74 -7.60
N ALA A 147 15.42 1.94 -7.59
CA ALA A 147 14.38 1.98 -8.61
C ALA A 147 13.60 3.30 -8.64
N GLU A 148 13.28 3.88 -7.47
CA GLU A 148 12.52 5.12 -7.38
C GLU A 148 13.37 6.36 -7.71
N LEU A 149 14.64 6.40 -7.33
CA LEU A 149 15.48 7.61 -7.36
C LEU A 149 16.67 7.52 -8.33
N GLY A 150 16.88 6.37 -8.98
CA GLY A 150 18.05 6.15 -9.82
C GLY A 150 19.36 6.24 -9.04
N LEU A 151 19.43 5.62 -7.85
CA LEU A 151 20.62 5.70 -7.00
C LEU A 151 21.84 5.05 -7.67
N THR A 152 22.98 5.72 -7.58
CA THR A 152 24.27 5.12 -7.99
C THR A 152 24.75 4.11 -6.95
N ASP A 153 25.69 3.23 -7.31
CA ASP A 153 26.30 2.28 -6.38
C ASP A 153 26.97 2.97 -5.19
N GLN A 154 27.60 4.13 -5.44
CA GLN A 154 28.18 4.97 -4.40
C GLN A 154 27.10 5.48 -3.44
N GLN A 155 26.02 6.07 -3.96
CA GLN A 155 24.90 6.54 -3.14
C GLN A 155 24.26 5.41 -2.34
N ARG A 156 24.11 4.22 -2.94
CA ARG A 156 23.60 3.03 -2.23
C ARG A 156 24.51 2.63 -1.07
N SER A 157 25.83 2.65 -1.28
CA SER A 157 26.82 2.34 -0.24
C SER A 157 26.74 3.33 0.91
N GLU A 158 26.65 4.62 0.63
CA GLU A 158 26.55 5.70 1.63
C GLU A 158 25.20 5.70 2.37
N LEU A 159 24.11 5.36 1.69
CA LEU A 159 22.76 5.27 2.29
C LEU A 159 22.56 4.02 3.15
N ARG A 160 23.31 2.94 2.90
CA ARG A 160 23.18 1.68 3.65
C ARG A 160 23.29 1.86 5.17
N PRO A 161 24.37 2.45 5.72
CA PRO A 161 24.48 2.66 7.17
C PRO A 161 23.39 3.57 7.72
N ILE A 162 22.93 4.57 6.95
CA ILE A 162 21.85 5.47 7.36
C ILE A 162 20.53 4.71 7.55
N TYR A 163 20.17 3.84 6.58
CA TYR A 163 18.96 3.02 6.69
C TYR A 163 19.06 1.91 7.74
N GLN A 164 20.25 1.35 7.94
CA GLN A 164 20.50 0.39 9.01
C GLN A 164 20.26 1.04 10.38
N GLN A 165 20.89 2.19 10.63
CA GLN A 165 20.71 2.95 11.87
C GLN A 165 19.25 3.38 12.06
N GLN A 166 18.58 3.84 10.99
CA GLN A 166 17.16 4.19 11.05
C GLN A 166 16.31 2.99 11.50
N MET A 167 16.58 1.80 10.99
CA MET A 167 15.82 0.61 11.37
C MET A 167 16.06 0.22 12.83
N GLU A 168 17.30 0.24 13.30
CA GLU A 168 17.63 -0.03 14.71
C GLU A 168 16.94 0.97 15.65
N ASN A 169 17.02 2.25 15.33
CA ASN A 169 16.34 3.32 16.05
C ASN A 169 14.82 3.11 16.09
N MET A 170 14.23 2.70 14.96
CA MET A 170 12.80 2.38 14.89
C MET A 170 12.42 1.13 15.68
N GLN A 171 13.29 0.13 15.78
CA GLN A 171 13.06 -1.03 16.65
C GLN A 171 13.10 -0.63 18.12
N GLN A 172 14.04 0.23 18.50
CA GLN A 172 14.14 0.72 19.87
C GLN A 172 12.91 1.56 20.25
N LEU A 173 12.48 2.49 19.39
CA LEU A 173 11.26 3.27 19.62
C LEU A 173 10.02 2.40 19.83
N ARG A 174 9.93 1.27 19.13
CA ARG A 174 8.80 0.34 19.31
C ARG A 174 8.84 -0.34 20.67
N LYS A 175 10.03 -0.72 21.14
CA LYS A 175 10.22 -1.29 22.47
C LYS A 175 9.85 -0.25 23.54
N ASP A 176 10.38 0.97 23.41
CA ASP A 176 10.11 2.09 24.32
C ASP A 176 8.61 2.45 24.35
N ALA A 177 7.96 2.52 23.18
CA ALA A 177 6.52 2.82 23.09
C ALA A 177 5.65 1.72 23.71
N ARG A 178 6.10 0.46 23.64
CA ARG A 178 5.40 -0.66 24.26
C ARG A 178 5.55 -0.62 25.79
N SER A 179 6.72 -0.26 26.31
CA SER A 179 6.93 -0.11 27.75
C SER A 179 6.21 1.11 28.33
N ALA A 180 6.11 2.20 27.57
CA ALA A 180 5.42 3.44 27.99
C ALA A 180 3.89 3.38 27.81
N GLN A 181 3.32 2.21 27.50
CA GLN A 181 1.89 2.09 27.21
C GLN A 181 1.05 2.46 28.43
N GLY A 182 0.25 3.52 28.31
CA GLY A 182 -0.56 4.06 29.41
C GLY A 182 0.06 5.27 30.13
N ASN A 183 1.35 5.57 29.89
CA ASN A 183 2.02 6.76 30.41
C ASN A 183 2.10 7.85 29.32
N GLN A 184 1.24 8.87 29.44
CA GLN A 184 1.17 9.94 28.44
C GLN A 184 2.47 10.76 28.34
N GLN A 185 3.14 11.02 29.46
CA GLN A 185 4.34 11.86 29.48
C GLN A 185 5.52 11.15 28.80
N GLU A 186 5.70 9.86 29.05
CA GLU A 186 6.71 9.05 28.36
C GLU A 186 6.40 8.92 26.86
N MET A 187 5.13 8.72 26.51
CA MET A 187 4.72 8.68 25.10
C MET A 187 5.01 10.00 24.36
N GLN A 188 4.88 11.16 25.03
CA GLN A 188 5.25 12.44 24.43
C GLN A 188 6.77 12.54 24.19
N LYS A 189 7.60 12.10 25.16
CA LYS A 189 9.07 12.07 24.99
C LYS A 189 9.48 11.16 23.84
N ILE A 190 8.87 9.97 23.73
CA ILE A 190 9.12 9.02 22.64
C ILE A 190 8.74 9.64 21.29
N GLN A 191 7.62 10.36 21.22
CA GLN A 191 7.21 11.06 20.00
C GLN A 191 8.19 12.17 19.60
N GLN A 192 8.69 12.95 20.56
CA GLN A 192 9.71 13.97 20.29
C GLN A 192 11.00 13.35 19.77
N ARG A 193 11.48 12.28 20.41
CA ARG A 193 12.66 11.52 19.96
C ARG A 193 12.47 10.96 18.56
N ALA A 194 11.28 10.42 18.25
CA ALA A 194 10.96 9.93 16.92
C ALA A 194 11.02 11.03 15.85
N ARG A 195 10.54 12.24 16.15
CA ARG A 195 10.64 13.39 15.24
C ARG A 195 12.08 13.82 15.02
N GLN A 196 12.88 13.90 16.09
CA GLN A 196 14.31 14.26 15.99
C GLN A 196 15.07 13.25 15.13
N MET A 197 14.90 11.94 15.38
CA MET A 197 15.54 10.91 14.58
C MET A 197 15.08 10.95 13.12
N GLN A 198 13.79 11.21 12.87
CA GLN A 198 13.30 11.39 11.50
C GLN A 198 13.99 12.57 10.80
N GLN A 199 14.15 13.71 11.48
CA GLN A 199 14.82 14.88 10.93
C GLN A 199 16.30 14.62 10.64
N GLN A 200 17.01 13.98 11.59
CA GLN A 200 18.41 13.59 11.42
C GLN A 200 18.59 12.64 10.23
N THR A 201 17.75 11.60 10.12
CA THR A 201 17.82 10.70 8.97
C THR A 201 17.53 11.44 7.66
N GLN A 202 16.59 12.40 7.64
CA GLN A 202 16.32 13.19 6.45
C GLN A 202 17.51 14.08 6.05
N GLN A 203 18.21 14.67 7.02
CA GLN A 203 19.42 15.47 6.78
C GLN A 203 20.53 14.60 6.19
N GLN A 204 20.83 13.45 6.82
CA GLN A 204 21.86 12.52 6.34
C GLN A 204 21.56 11.97 4.95
N ILE A 205 20.28 11.66 4.65
CA ILE A 205 19.88 11.27 3.30
C ILE A 205 20.09 12.42 2.31
N GLY A 206 19.78 13.66 2.72
CA GLY A 206 19.93 14.85 1.88
C GLY A 206 21.38 15.23 1.56
N GLU A 207 22.35 14.76 2.34
CA GLU A 207 23.78 14.92 2.04
C GLU A 207 24.27 13.99 0.93
N VAL A 208 23.59 12.86 0.72
CA VAL A 208 23.97 11.82 -0.27
C VAL A 208 23.19 11.96 -1.58
N LEU A 209 21.94 12.41 -1.49
CA LEU A 209 21.05 12.55 -2.63
C LEU A 209 21.24 13.90 -3.33
N SER A 210 21.05 13.92 -4.65
CA SER A 210 20.95 15.20 -5.38
C SER A 210 19.67 15.96 -4.99
N GLU A 211 19.63 17.26 -5.28
CA GLU A 211 18.43 18.07 -5.03
C GLU A 211 17.19 17.51 -5.74
N GLU A 212 17.33 17.07 -6.99
CA GLU A 212 16.27 16.43 -7.77
C GLU A 212 15.78 15.13 -7.12
N GLN A 213 16.70 14.25 -6.70
CA GLN A 213 16.37 13.01 -5.98
C GLN A 213 15.67 13.30 -4.65
N MET A 214 16.08 14.36 -3.94
CA MET A 214 15.44 14.81 -2.71
C MET A 214 14.03 15.33 -2.94
N GLN A 215 13.81 16.13 -3.97
CA GLN A 215 12.47 16.61 -4.35
C GLN A 215 11.56 15.43 -4.70
N LYS A 216 12.05 14.47 -5.50
CA LYS A 216 11.33 13.24 -5.84
C LYS A 216 10.99 12.44 -4.59
N LEU A 217 11.95 12.21 -3.70
CA LEU A 217 11.74 11.51 -2.43
C LEU A 217 10.68 12.22 -1.57
N GLN A 218 10.67 13.55 -1.51
CA GLN A 218 9.67 14.32 -0.78
C GLN A 218 8.26 14.15 -1.39
N SER A 219 8.13 14.22 -2.72
CA SER A 219 6.84 14.01 -3.41
C SER A 219 6.26 12.62 -3.11
N ILE A 220 7.10 11.58 -3.19
CA ILE A 220 6.73 10.20 -2.85
C ILE A 220 6.29 10.11 -1.40
N GLN A 221 7.03 10.72 -0.46
CA GLN A 221 6.65 10.73 0.96
C GLN A 221 5.33 11.45 1.22
N GLN A 222 5.07 12.57 0.55
CA GLN A 222 3.82 13.31 0.68
C GLN A 222 2.63 12.48 0.20
N ALA A 223 2.73 11.88 -1.00
CA ALA A 223 1.70 11.00 -1.54
C ALA A 223 1.44 9.79 -0.63
N GLN A 224 2.50 9.16 -0.08
CA GLN A 224 2.37 8.07 0.89
C GLN A 224 1.66 8.52 2.18
N ARG A 225 1.98 9.70 2.72
CA ARG A 225 1.32 10.25 3.92
C ARG A 225 -0.16 10.50 3.66
N ALA A 226 -0.51 11.10 2.53
CA ALA A 226 -1.91 11.34 2.14
C ALA A 226 -2.69 10.02 2.06
N LEU A 227 -2.13 9.01 1.40
CA LEU A 227 -2.72 7.68 1.30
C LEU A 227 -2.89 7.02 2.67
N GLN A 228 -1.88 7.09 3.54
CA GLN A 228 -1.93 6.51 4.88
C GLN A 228 -2.99 7.20 5.76
N GLN A 229 -3.09 8.53 5.69
CA GLN A 229 -4.11 9.29 6.42
C GLN A 229 -5.52 8.93 5.96
N ALA A 230 -5.74 8.82 4.64
CA ALA A 230 -7.02 8.39 4.08
C ALA A 230 -7.40 6.98 4.58
N GLN A 231 -6.45 6.03 4.55
CA GLN A 231 -6.68 4.68 5.08
C GLN A 231 -7.05 4.66 6.57
N ARG A 232 -6.38 5.49 7.39
CA ARG A 232 -6.68 5.60 8.82
C ARG A 232 -8.09 6.14 9.05
N ARG A 233 -8.49 7.19 8.32
CA ARG A 233 -9.84 7.77 8.39
C ARG A 233 -10.90 6.75 8.02
N MET A 234 -10.72 6.02 6.92
CA MET A 234 -11.67 4.97 6.51
C MET A 234 -11.77 3.86 7.56
N ARG A 235 -10.65 3.41 8.12
CA ARG A 235 -10.65 2.40 9.19
C ARG A 235 -11.43 2.90 10.41
N GLN A 236 -11.23 4.15 10.81
CA GLN A 236 -11.96 4.75 11.94
C GLN A 236 -13.47 4.82 11.67
N GLN A 237 -13.87 5.28 10.47
CA GLN A 237 -15.28 5.31 10.06
C GLN A 237 -15.90 3.91 10.07
N ARG A 238 -15.22 2.91 9.51
CA ARG A 238 -15.70 1.51 9.53
C ARG A 238 -15.85 0.98 10.96
N MET A 239 -14.92 1.30 11.85
CA MET A 239 -15.01 0.92 13.26
C MET A 239 -16.19 1.59 13.97
N GLN A 240 -16.47 2.86 13.66
CA GLN A 240 -17.64 3.57 14.20
C GLN A 240 -18.95 2.95 13.71
N GLN A 241 -19.07 2.65 12.41
CA GLN A 241 -20.24 1.99 11.85
C GLN A 241 -20.47 0.61 12.47
N MET A 242 -19.41 -0.21 12.62
CA MET A 242 -19.53 -1.51 13.28
C MET A 242 -19.95 -1.40 14.75
N ARG A 243 -19.48 -0.36 15.47
CA ARG A 243 -19.92 -0.09 16.84
C ARG A 243 -21.40 0.26 16.90
N GLN A 244 -21.89 1.11 16.00
CA GLN A 244 -23.31 1.46 15.91
C GLN A 244 -24.19 0.24 15.61
N GLN A 245 -23.79 -0.61 14.66
CA GLN A 245 -24.53 -1.85 14.34
C GLN A 245 -24.58 -2.83 15.52
N ARG A 246 -23.50 -2.92 16.31
CA ARG A 246 -23.48 -3.76 17.53
C ARG A 246 -24.43 -3.23 18.61
N GLN A 247 -24.52 -1.92 18.79
CA GLN A 247 -25.44 -1.31 19.75
C GLN A 247 -26.91 -1.54 19.34
N GLN A 248 -27.23 -1.45 18.05
CA GLN A 248 -28.59 -1.71 17.55
C GLN A 248 -29.00 -3.19 17.66
N ARG A 249 -28.05 -4.13 17.50
CA ARG A 249 -28.33 -5.58 17.67
C ARG A 249 -28.36 -6.04 19.13
N GLY A 250 -27.66 -5.35 20.03
CA GLY A 250 -27.62 -5.68 21.45
C GLY A 250 -28.77 -5.10 22.29
N GLY A 251 -29.56 -4.16 21.74
CA GLY A 251 -30.67 -3.50 22.43
C GLY A 251 -32.05 -4.11 22.20
N GLY A 252 -32.16 -5.21 21.45
CA GLY A 252 -33.43 -5.87 21.11
C GLY A 252 -33.75 -7.15 21.91
N GLY A 253 -33.03 -7.39 23.00
CA GLY A 253 -33.28 -8.51 23.92
C GLY A 253 -33.67 -8.00 25.31
N GLN A 254 -34.93 -7.63 25.47
CA GLN A 254 -35.66 -7.59 26.74
C GLN A 254 -36.96 -8.34 26.55
#